data_AF-A0A6L5ER70-F1
#
_entry.id   AF-A0A6L5ER70-F1
#
_cell.length_a   1.000
_cell.length_b   1.000
_cell.length_c   1.000
_cell.angle_alpha   90.00
_cell.angle_beta   90.00
_cell.angle_gamma   90.00
#
_symmetry.space_group_name_H-M   'P 1'
#
loop_
_entity.id
_entity.type
_entity.pdbx_description
1 polymer ?
#
loop_
_entity_poly.entity_id
_entity_poly.type
_entity_poly.pdbx_seq_one_letter_code
_entity_poly.pdbx_strand_id
1 'polypeptide(L)' 'MGRGRAKAKQTKVARRLKYSTPDMDLESLQRELAGKAPHSAYEDSSHEDHDDEDPYAEYAYWNDEGSDR' A
#
# COMPACT_ATOMS: atom_id res chain seq x y z
N MET A 1 12.03 4.09 -38.32
CA MET A 1 12.34 2.69 -37.92
C MET A 1 12.92 2.55 -36.49
N GLY A 2 12.60 3.41 -35.52
CA GLY A 2 13.22 3.35 -34.16
C GLY A 2 12.32 2.86 -33.02
N ARG A 3 10.99 2.83 -33.21
CA ARG A 3 10.02 2.58 -32.12
C ARG A 3 10.03 1.15 -31.57
N GLY A 4 10.32 0.14 -32.42
CA GLY A 4 10.33 -1.26 -31.99
C GLY A 4 11.42 -1.57 -30.95
N ARG A 5 12.61 -0.96 -31.09
CA ARG A 5 13.72 -1.14 -30.13
C ARG A 5 13.43 -0.47 -28.79
N ALA A 6 12.84 0.73 -28.82
CA ALA A 6 12.43 1.43 -27.61
C ALA A 6 11.35 0.64 -26.85
N LYS A 7 10.32 0.16 -27.56
CA LYS A 7 9.25 -0.66 -26.96
C LYS A 7 9.80 -1.93 -26.32
N ALA A 8 10.70 -2.65 -27.01
CA ALA A 8 11.33 -3.85 -26.47
C ALA A 8 12.14 -3.57 -25.19
N LYS A 9 12.91 -2.46 -25.16
CA LYS A 9 13.64 -2.03 -23.96
C LYS A 9 12.69 -1.73 -22.80
N GLN A 10 11.61 -1.00 -23.06
CA GLN A 10 10.61 -0.66 -22.03
C GLN A 10 9.93 -1.92 -21.47
N THR A 11 9.51 -2.87 -22.31
CA THR A 11 8.92 -4.13 -21.84
C THR A 11 9.89 -4.94 -20.99
N LYS A 12 11.18 -4.97 -21.35
CA LYS A 12 12.21 -5.65 -20.54
C LYS A 12 12.39 -4.99 -19.17
N VAL A 13 12.43 -3.66 -19.13
CA VAL A 13 12.55 -2.89 -17.88
C VAL A 13 11.31 -3.11 -17.01
N ALA A 14 10.11 -2.99 -17.57
CA ALA A 14 8.85 -3.21 -16.85
C ALA A 14 8.76 -4.63 -16.30
N ARG A 15 9.16 -5.66 -17.07
CA ARG A 15 9.19 -7.04 -16.58
C ARG A 15 10.19 -7.21 -15.44
N ARG A 16 11.38 -6.61 -15.54
CA ARG A 16 12.34 -6.62 -14.43
C ARG A 16 11.74 -5.97 -13.19
N LEU A 17 11.10 -4.81 -13.31
CA LEU A 17 10.46 -4.14 -12.17
C LEU A 17 9.32 -4.98 -11.56
N LYS A 18 8.45 -5.55 -12.40
CA LYS A 18 7.29 -6.33 -11.94
C LYS A 18 7.69 -7.61 -11.20
N TYR A 19 8.76 -8.25 -11.63
CA TYR A 19 9.20 -9.55 -11.12
C TYR A 19 10.54 -9.48 -10.37
N SER A 20 11.02 -8.27 -10.03
CA SER A 20 12.17 -8.11 -9.15
C SER A 20 11.65 -8.19 -7.73
N THR A 21 12.01 -9.25 -7.03
CA THR A 21 11.94 -9.27 -5.58
C THR A 21 13.11 -8.44 -5.06
N PRO A 22 12.88 -7.34 -4.32
CA PRO A 22 13.97 -6.64 -3.66
C PRO A 22 14.61 -7.58 -2.63
N ASP A 23 15.93 -7.69 -2.65
CA ASP A 23 16.68 -8.32 -1.57
C ASP A 23 16.60 -7.38 -0.37
N MET A 24 15.78 -7.75 0.63
CA MET A 24 15.62 -6.98 1.86
C MET A 24 16.50 -7.58 2.95
N ASP A 25 17.22 -6.72 3.66
CA ASP A 25 17.94 -7.10 4.87
C ASP A 25 16.93 -7.31 6.02
N LEU A 26 16.48 -8.55 6.16
CA LEU A 26 15.51 -8.94 7.17
C LEU A 26 16.05 -8.78 8.59
N GLU A 27 17.37 -8.90 8.80
CA GLU A 27 17.98 -8.73 10.12
C GLU A 27 17.92 -7.28 10.57
N SER A 28 18.20 -6.35 9.66
CA SER A 28 18.08 -4.91 9.91
C SER A 28 16.62 -4.51 10.22
N LEU A 29 15.66 -5.03 9.44
CA LEU A 29 14.23 -4.79 9.67
C LEU A 29 13.77 -5.32 11.03
N GLN A 30 14.18 -6.53 11.39
CA GLN A 30 13.86 -7.13 12.69
C GLN A 30 14.42 -6.31 13.85
N ARG A 31 15.65 -5.80 13.72
CA ARG A 31 16.28 -4.95 14.73
C ARG A 31 15.52 -3.63 14.93
N GLU A 32 15.09 -3.01 13.84
CA GLU A 32 14.28 -1.78 13.90
C GLU A 32 12.93 -2.03 14.58
N LEU A 33 12.24 -3.11 14.20
CA LEU A 33 10.95 -3.47 14.78
C LEU A 33 11.06 -3.84 16.27
N ALA A 34 12.09 -4.58 16.65
CA ALA A 34 12.34 -4.95 18.04
C ALA A 34 12.74 -3.75 18.92
N GLY A 35 13.43 -2.75 18.34
CA GLY A 35 13.78 -1.50 19.02
C GLY A 35 12.60 -0.52 19.16
N LYS A 36 11.56 -0.68 18.32
CA LYS A 36 10.32 0.08 18.38
C LYS A 36 9.31 -0.73 19.19
N ALA A 37 9.42 -0.68 20.52
CA ALA A 37 8.36 -1.19 21.39
C ALA A 37 7.00 -0.61 20.90
N PRO A 38 5.92 -1.40 20.81
CA PRO A 38 4.60 -0.90 20.49
C PRO A 38 4.10 -0.06 21.66
N HIS A 39 4.64 1.15 21.80
CA HIS A 39 4.06 2.16 22.65
C HIS A 39 2.75 2.55 21.98
N SER A 40 1.68 1.95 22.51
CA SER A 40 0.36 2.52 22.68
C SER A 40 0.08 3.76 21.82
N ALA A 41 -0.51 3.54 20.65
CA ALA A 41 -1.23 4.58 19.92
C ALA A 41 -2.61 4.06 19.44
N TYR A 42 -3.11 3.01 20.12
CA TYR A 42 -4.50 2.55 20.01
C TYR A 42 -5.26 2.79 21.32
N GLU A 43 -4.72 3.62 22.20
CA GLU A 43 -5.46 4.09 23.36
C GLU A 43 -6.09 5.44 22.98
N ASP A 44 -7.42 5.38 22.82
CA ASP A 44 -8.34 6.51 23.01
C ASP A 44 -8.32 7.62 21.95
N SER A 45 -8.99 7.38 20.82
CA SER A 45 -9.86 8.43 20.28
C SER A 45 -11.25 7.83 20.14
N SER A 46 -12.06 8.09 21.16
CA SER A 46 -13.50 8.09 21.09
C SER A 46 -14.01 8.45 19.70
N HIS A 47 -14.93 7.62 19.23
CA HIS A 47 -15.78 7.81 18.08
C HIS A 47 -16.58 9.11 18.23
N GLU A 48 -15.96 10.24 17.92
CA GLU A 48 -16.58 11.55 17.83
C GLU A 48 -16.44 12.02 16.38
N ASP A 49 -17.51 11.74 15.61
CA ASP A 49 -18.07 12.63 14.58
C ASP A 49 -17.04 13.25 13.60
N HIS A 50 -16.46 12.42 12.74
CA HIS A 50 -15.69 12.86 11.57
C HIS A 50 -15.93 11.93 10.36
N ASP A 51 -17.18 11.52 10.14
CA ASP A 51 -17.55 10.70 8.98
C ASP A 51 -17.51 11.48 7.64
N ASP A 52 -17.43 12.81 7.68
CA ASP A 52 -17.50 13.65 6.48
C ASP A 52 -16.13 13.96 5.80
N GLU A 53 -14.99 13.58 6.41
CA GLU A 53 -13.65 13.98 5.90
C GLU A 53 -12.69 12.81 5.61
N ASP A 54 -13.14 11.55 5.79
CA ASP A 54 -12.37 10.39 5.35
C ASP A 54 -12.56 10.16 3.83
N PRO A 55 -11.51 10.34 2.98
CA PRO A 55 -11.60 10.05 1.55
C PRO A 55 -11.92 8.58 1.23
N TYR A 56 -11.85 7.68 2.21
CA TYR A 56 -12.27 6.28 2.10
C TYR A 56 -13.73 6.04 2.51
N ALA A 57 -14.42 7.01 3.12
CA ALA A 57 -15.84 6.88 3.50
C ALA A 57 -16.73 6.63 2.28
N GLU A 58 -16.45 7.29 1.15
CA GLU A 58 -17.18 7.07 -0.11
C GLU A 58 -17.08 5.60 -0.56
N TYR A 59 -15.90 4.99 -0.47
CA TYR A 59 -15.70 3.60 -0.87
C TYR A 59 -16.41 2.61 0.05
N ALA A 60 -16.49 2.92 1.35
CA ALA A 60 -17.25 2.12 2.31
C ALA A 60 -18.76 2.14 2.01
N TYR A 61 -19.31 3.30 1.67
CA TYR A 61 -20.72 3.46 1.26
C TYR A 61 -21.06 2.63 0.01
N TRP A 62 -20.22 2.69 -1.04
CA TRP A 62 -20.42 1.88 -2.25
C TRP A 62 -20.34 0.37 -2.00
N ASN A 63 -19.49 -0.05 -1.05
CA ASN A 63 -19.32 -1.45 -0.70
C ASN A 63 -20.50 -1.99 0.13
N ASP A 64 -21.06 -1.15 1.02
CA ASP A 64 -22.24 -1.49 1.82
C ASP A 64 -23.51 -1.56 0.94
N GLU A 65 -23.75 -0.55 0.09
CA GLU A 65 -24.92 -0.51 -0.81
C GLU A 65 -24.82 -1.51 -2.00
N GLY A 66 -23.61 -1.97 -2.31
CA GLY A 66 -23.38 -3.05 -3.29
C GLY A 66 -23.63 -4.46 -2.75
N SER A 67 -23.79 -4.63 -1.43
CA SER A 67 -24.05 -5.93 -0.78
C SER A 67 -25.53 -6.34 -0.78
N ASP A 68 -26.46 -5.44 -1.10
CA ASP A 68 -27.92 -5.70 -1.11
C ASP A 68 -28.49 -5.82 -2.54
N ARG A 69 -27.80 -6.56 -3.40
CA ARG A 69 -28.30 -7.04 -4.70
C ARG A 69 -27.92 -8.49 -4.98
#